data_AF-A0A2E6X1W2-F1
#
_entry.id   AF-A0A2E6X1W2-F1
#
_cell.length_a   1.000
_cell.length_b   1.000
_cell.length_c   1.000
_cell.angle_alpha   90.00
_cell.angle_beta   90.00
_cell.angle_gamma   90.00
#
_symmetry.space_group_name_H-M   'P 1'
#
loop_
_entity.id
_entity.type
_entity.pdbx_description
1 polymer ?
#
loop_
_entity_poly.entity_id
_entity_poly.type
_entity_poly.pdbx_seq_one_letter_code
_entity_poly.pdbx_strand_id
1 'polypeptide(L)'
;MMVLLGLTGSIGMGKSTTAQMFAEQGCAVWDADAAVHRLYAAGGAAVAPMQAAFPTAIENGAVSRVALKEIIAADPTALPRIEAIVHPLVAQDRAAFLSSATNDIAVLDIPLLFETGGNAAMDAVVCVTIPDAVQRDRVLARGTMTEAQFDAIRAKQMPAKEKCARSDYVIVTDTPDHARAQVRDVIRDIREKLRHA
;
A
#
# COMPACT_ATOMS: atom_id res chain seq x y z
N MET A 1 -24.14 0.12 2.56
CA MET A 1 -22.96 0.49 3.36
C MET A 1 -21.76 -0.20 2.74
N MET A 2 -20.64 0.50 2.55
CA MET A 2 -19.42 -0.06 1.98
C MET A 2 -18.48 -0.47 3.10
N VAL A 3 -17.84 -1.64 2.99
CA VAL A 3 -16.79 -2.11 3.91
C VAL A 3 -15.43 -1.62 3.41
N LEU A 4 -14.68 -0.98 4.29
CA LEU A 4 -13.29 -0.60 4.07
C LEU A 4 -12.37 -1.72 4.55
N LEU A 5 -11.82 -2.47 3.60
CA LEU A 5 -10.91 -3.58 3.84
C LEU A 5 -9.46 -3.12 3.63
N GLY A 6 -8.68 -3.00 4.70
CA GLY A 6 -7.26 -2.70 4.59
C GLY A 6 -6.49 -3.92 4.06
N LEU A 7 -5.74 -3.77 2.97
CA LEU A 7 -4.84 -4.81 2.47
C LEU A 7 -3.39 -4.40 2.77
N THR A 8 -2.66 -5.23 3.50
CA THR A 8 -1.28 -4.95 3.85
C THR A 8 -0.39 -6.18 3.73
N GLY A 9 0.92 -5.96 3.78
CA GLY A 9 1.95 -6.98 3.71
C GLY A 9 3.31 -6.34 3.57
N SER A 10 4.33 -7.01 4.07
CA SER A 10 5.72 -6.58 3.92
C SER A 10 6.17 -6.64 2.44
N ILE A 11 7.33 -6.07 2.15
CA ILE A 11 7.90 -6.08 0.78
C ILE A 11 7.91 -7.50 0.19
N GLY A 12 7.45 -7.67 -1.05
CA GLY A 12 7.53 -8.96 -1.75
C GLY A 12 6.52 -10.03 -1.32
N MET A 13 5.56 -9.73 -0.44
CA MET A 13 4.57 -10.70 0.06
C MET A 13 3.41 -11.02 -0.90
N GLY A 14 3.43 -10.55 -2.16
CA GLY A 14 2.36 -10.82 -3.14
C GLY A 14 1.12 -9.92 -3.02
N LYS A 15 1.26 -8.76 -2.39
CA LYS A 15 0.17 -7.81 -2.12
C LYS A 15 -0.55 -7.32 -3.38
N SER A 16 0.19 -6.83 -4.39
CA SER A 16 -0.39 -6.36 -5.65
C SER A 16 -1.15 -7.46 -6.41
N THR A 17 -0.62 -8.68 -6.43
CA THR A 17 -1.30 -9.84 -7.00
C THR A 17 -2.60 -10.15 -6.24
N THR A 18 -2.58 -10.07 -4.92
CA THR A 18 -3.76 -10.30 -4.09
C THR A 18 -4.80 -9.18 -4.28
N ALA A 19 -4.38 -7.93 -4.40
CA ALA A 19 -5.24 -6.79 -4.71
C ALA A 19 -5.98 -7.01 -6.04
N GLN A 20 -5.27 -7.48 -7.07
CA GLN A 20 -5.87 -7.83 -8.36
C GLN A 20 -6.91 -8.95 -8.22
N MET A 21 -6.65 -9.97 -7.39
CA MET A 21 -7.62 -11.03 -7.12
C MET A 21 -8.89 -10.50 -6.45
N PHE A 22 -8.80 -9.52 -5.55
CA PHE A 22 -9.98 -8.86 -5.00
C PHE A 22 -10.75 -8.08 -6.08
N ALA A 23 -10.06 -7.36 -6.96
CA ALA A 23 -10.68 -6.66 -8.08
C ALA A 23 -11.45 -7.62 -9.01
N GLU A 24 -10.85 -8.77 -9.33
CA GLU A 24 -11.46 -9.83 -10.14
C GLU A 24 -12.74 -10.43 -9.50
N GLN A 25 -12.89 -10.32 -8.18
CA GLN A 25 -14.10 -10.74 -7.44
C GLN A 25 -15.12 -9.61 -7.24
N GLY A 26 -14.93 -8.47 -7.92
CA GLY A 26 -15.86 -7.35 -7.90
C GLY A 26 -15.72 -6.44 -6.68
N CYS A 27 -14.57 -6.42 -6.01
CA CYS A 27 -14.26 -5.38 -5.03
C CYS A 27 -13.71 -4.12 -5.73
N ALA A 28 -13.99 -2.94 -5.18
CA ALA A 28 -13.25 -1.75 -5.56
C ALA A 28 -11.84 -1.85 -4.97
N VAL A 29 -10.79 -1.48 -5.71
CA VAL A 29 -9.40 -1.52 -5.21
C VAL A 29 -8.73 -0.17 -5.41
N TRP A 30 -8.20 0.38 -4.32
CA TRP A 30 -7.39 1.58 -4.31
C TRP A 30 -5.97 1.26 -3.84
N ASP A 31 -4.98 1.71 -4.60
CA ASP A 31 -3.56 1.47 -4.33
C ASP A 31 -2.87 2.80 -3.94
N ALA A 32 -2.34 2.83 -2.72
CA ALA A 32 -1.63 3.99 -2.18
C ALA A 32 -0.36 4.34 -2.97
N ASP A 33 0.41 3.35 -3.42
CA ASP A 33 1.63 3.58 -4.21
C ASP A 33 1.27 4.13 -5.60
N ALA A 34 0.20 3.62 -6.21
CA ALA A 34 -0.32 4.14 -7.47
C ALA A 34 -0.88 5.57 -7.32
N ALA A 35 -1.54 5.88 -6.20
CA ALA A 35 -1.99 7.23 -5.88
C ALA A 35 -0.80 8.20 -5.77
N VAL A 36 0.23 7.86 -4.99
CA VAL A 36 1.45 8.68 -4.90
C VAL A 36 2.12 8.83 -6.27
N HIS A 37 2.14 7.78 -7.10
CA HIS A 37 2.67 7.87 -8.46
C HIS A 37 1.91 8.89 -9.31
N ARG A 38 0.57 8.87 -9.31
CA ARG A 38 -0.25 9.85 -10.03
C ARG A 38 -0.03 11.27 -9.50
N LEU A 39 0.05 11.44 -8.18
CA LEU A 39 0.28 12.74 -7.54
C LEU A 39 1.64 13.33 -7.93
N TYR A 40 2.65 12.48 -8.15
CA TYR A 40 4.02 12.88 -8.48
C TYR A 40 4.27 13.05 -9.98
N ALA A 41 3.40 12.51 -10.83
CA ALA A 41 3.53 12.61 -12.29
C ALA A 41 3.47 14.07 -12.76
N ALA A 42 3.88 14.31 -14.01
CA ALA A 42 3.81 15.65 -14.59
C ALA A 42 2.38 16.20 -14.57
N GLY A 43 2.21 17.40 -13.99
CA GLY A 43 0.88 18.00 -13.76
C GLY A 43 0.11 17.41 -12.56
N GLY A 44 0.70 16.47 -11.82
CA GLY A 44 0.13 15.89 -10.62
C GLY A 44 0.04 16.90 -9.46
N ALA A 45 -0.92 16.68 -8.57
CA ALA A 45 -1.24 17.65 -7.50
C ALA A 45 -0.10 17.89 -6.50
N ALA A 46 0.89 16.98 -6.41
CA ALA A 46 2.05 17.20 -5.54
C ALA A 46 3.13 18.08 -6.20
N VAL A 47 3.14 18.26 -7.52
CA VAL A 47 4.24 18.94 -8.22
C VAL A 47 4.42 20.38 -7.75
N ALA A 48 3.37 21.20 -7.79
CA ALA A 48 3.45 22.61 -7.39
C ALA A 48 3.87 22.83 -5.93
N PRO A 49 3.24 22.18 -4.92
CA PRO A 49 3.66 22.36 -3.53
C PRO A 49 5.07 21.80 -3.27
N MET A 50 5.45 20.69 -3.92
CA MET A 50 6.81 20.15 -3.80
C MET A 50 7.84 21.09 -4.43
N GLN A 51 7.54 21.72 -5.57
CA GLN A 51 8.42 22.70 -6.20
C GLN A 51 8.64 23.93 -5.32
N ALA A 52 7.59 24.40 -4.64
CA ALA A 52 7.68 25.53 -3.74
C ALA A 52 8.54 25.24 -2.49
N ALA A 53 8.45 24.02 -1.94
CA ALA A 53 9.20 23.64 -0.75
C ALA A 53 10.62 23.12 -1.05
N PHE A 54 10.78 22.45 -2.20
CA PHE A 54 11.98 21.75 -2.64
C PHE A 54 12.16 21.91 -4.17
N PRO A 55 12.67 23.05 -4.66
CA PRO A 55 12.77 23.31 -6.10
C PRO A 55 13.56 22.24 -6.88
N THR A 56 14.59 21.66 -6.26
CA THR A 56 15.42 20.60 -6.84
C THR A 56 14.74 19.23 -6.89
N ALA A 57 13.56 19.08 -6.27
CA ALA A 57 12.79 17.84 -6.32
C ALA A 57 12.07 17.61 -7.65
N ILE A 58 12.04 18.59 -8.56
CA ILE A 58 11.28 18.52 -9.81
C ILE A 58 12.20 18.27 -11.00
N GLU A 59 11.94 17.20 -11.73
CA GLU A 59 12.61 16.87 -12.99
C GLU A 59 11.56 16.64 -14.08
N ASN A 60 11.72 17.29 -15.23
CA ASN A 60 10.78 17.18 -16.37
C ASN A 60 9.31 17.44 -15.98
N GLY A 61 9.08 18.35 -15.02
CA GLY A 61 7.74 18.71 -14.54
C GLY A 61 7.10 17.68 -13.58
N ALA A 62 7.82 16.63 -13.19
CA ALA A 62 7.38 15.61 -12.24
C ALA A 62 8.25 15.62 -10.97
N VAL A 63 7.72 15.09 -9.87
CA VAL A 63 8.48 14.90 -8.64
C VAL A 63 9.46 13.74 -8.81
N SER A 64 10.77 14.02 -8.74
CA SER A 64 11.83 13.03 -8.86
C SER A 64 12.09 12.32 -7.54
N ARG A 65 11.81 11.01 -7.51
CA ARG A 65 12.11 10.16 -6.36
C ARG A 65 13.61 10.05 -6.09
N VAL A 66 14.46 10.26 -7.10
CA VAL A 66 15.92 10.27 -6.93
C VAL A 66 16.32 11.55 -6.19
N ALA A 67 15.88 12.72 -6.69
CA ALA A 67 16.14 13.99 -6.02
C ALA A 67 15.59 14.02 -4.59
N LEU A 68 14.39 13.47 -4.34
CA LEU A 68 13.84 13.37 -2.98
C LEU A 68 14.71 12.54 -2.05
N LYS A 69 15.31 11.43 -2.53
CA LYS A 69 16.23 10.64 -1.71
C LYS A 69 17.47 11.43 -1.32
N GLU A 70 18.02 12.20 -2.25
CA GLU A 70 19.19 13.06 -1.99
C GLU A 70 18.85 14.17 -1.00
N ILE A 71 17.69 14.82 -1.16
CA ILE A 71 17.19 15.84 -0.23
C ILE A 71 17.00 15.25 1.18
N ILE A 72 16.36 14.08 1.31
CA ILE A 72 16.14 13.42 2.61
C ILE A 72 17.47 12.99 3.24
N ALA A 73 18.45 12.57 2.43
CA ALA A 73 19.78 12.21 2.93
C ALA A 73 20.57 13.43 3.43
N ALA A 74 20.37 14.59 2.81
CA ALA A 74 21.07 15.83 3.17
C ALA A 74 20.40 16.61 4.33
N ASP A 75 19.08 16.51 4.47
CA ASP A 75 18.30 17.26 5.48
C ASP A 75 17.36 16.32 6.27
N PRO A 76 17.64 16.05 7.57
CA PRO A 76 16.80 15.18 8.39
C PRO A 76 15.39 15.75 8.64
N THR A 77 15.18 17.05 8.40
CA THR A 77 13.85 17.70 8.52
C THR A 77 13.03 17.61 7.24
N ALA A 78 13.62 17.17 6.13
CA ALA A 78 12.94 17.14 4.84
C ALA A 78 11.80 16.12 4.79
N LEU A 79 12.00 14.91 5.35
CA LEU A 79 10.98 13.86 5.29
C LEU A 79 9.66 14.29 5.94
N PRO A 80 9.62 14.82 7.18
CA PRO A 80 8.38 15.34 7.76
C PRO A 80 7.70 16.44 6.92
N ARG A 81 8.47 17.30 6.26
CA ARG A 81 7.94 18.36 5.38
C ARG A 81 7.35 17.80 4.10
N ILE A 82 7.98 16.79 3.50
CA ILE A 82 7.46 16.06 2.33
C ILE A 82 6.16 15.35 2.71
N GLU A 83 6.15 14.63 3.83
CA GLU A 83 4.97 13.94 4.34
C GLU A 83 3.80 14.89 4.60
N ALA A 84 4.06 16.07 5.16
CA ALA A 84 3.04 17.10 5.39
C ALA A 84 2.38 17.62 4.10
N ILE A 85 3.10 17.59 2.96
CA ILE A 85 2.56 17.94 1.65
C ILE A 85 1.76 16.76 1.07
N VAL A 86 2.31 15.55 1.17
CA VAL A 86 1.81 14.39 0.42
C VAL A 86 0.63 13.71 1.12
N HIS A 87 0.64 13.58 2.45
CA HIS A 87 -0.41 12.87 3.18
C HIS A 87 -1.82 13.45 2.96
N PRO A 88 -2.04 14.78 2.98
CA PRO A 88 -3.36 15.34 2.67
C PRO A 88 -3.82 15.02 1.24
N LEU A 89 -2.90 15.05 0.26
CA LEU A 89 -3.21 14.76 -1.14
C LEU A 89 -3.59 13.28 -1.34
N VAL A 90 -2.87 12.36 -0.68
CA VAL A 90 -3.20 10.93 -0.69
C VAL A 90 -4.55 10.67 -0.03
N ALA A 91 -4.86 11.34 1.07
CA ALA A 91 -6.16 11.25 1.73
C ALA A 91 -7.30 11.74 0.81
N GLN A 92 -7.08 12.83 0.07
CA GLN A 92 -8.04 13.36 -0.89
C GLN A 92 -8.26 12.42 -2.08
N ASP A 93 -7.20 11.86 -2.66
CA ASP A 93 -7.30 10.87 -3.75
C ASP A 93 -8.07 9.63 -3.29
N ARG A 94 -7.81 9.14 -2.07
CA ARG A 94 -8.58 8.03 -1.47
C ARG A 94 -10.06 8.40 -1.27
N ALA A 95 -10.35 9.60 -0.76
CA ALA A 95 -11.72 10.04 -0.54
C ALA A 95 -12.51 10.15 -1.86
N ALA A 96 -11.86 10.67 -2.91
CA ALA A 96 -12.45 10.74 -4.25
C ALA A 96 -12.70 9.35 -4.85
N PHE A 97 -11.78 8.40 -4.64
CA PHE A 97 -11.99 7.01 -5.03
C PHE A 97 -13.21 6.42 -4.31
N LEU A 98 -13.28 6.55 -2.99
CA LEU A 98 -14.35 5.98 -2.17
C LEU A 98 -15.72 6.58 -2.50
N SER A 99 -15.79 7.88 -2.80
CA SER A 99 -17.06 8.52 -3.18
C SER A 99 -17.58 8.08 -4.55
N SER A 100 -16.70 7.61 -5.43
CA SER A 100 -17.07 7.10 -6.76
C SER A 100 -17.34 5.59 -6.80
N ALA A 101 -16.88 4.85 -5.79
CA ALA A 101 -17.02 3.40 -5.74
C ALA A 101 -18.46 2.99 -5.41
N THR A 102 -19.01 2.07 -6.18
CA THR A 102 -20.37 1.53 -5.99
C THR A 102 -20.38 0.12 -5.40
N ASN A 103 -19.20 -0.45 -5.16
CA ASN A 103 -19.01 -1.81 -4.65
C ASN A 103 -19.35 -1.90 -3.17
N ASP A 104 -19.70 -3.09 -2.72
CA ASP A 104 -19.97 -3.39 -1.30
C ASP A 104 -18.68 -3.45 -0.46
N ILE A 105 -17.54 -3.76 -1.09
CA ILE A 105 -16.21 -3.81 -0.45
C ILE A 105 -15.24 -2.93 -1.24
N ALA A 106 -14.55 -2.02 -0.55
CA ALA A 106 -13.40 -1.29 -1.04
C ALA A 106 -12.13 -1.76 -0.34
N VAL A 107 -11.22 -2.33 -1.12
CA VAL A 107 -9.90 -2.77 -0.67
C VAL A 107 -8.92 -1.61 -0.80
N LEU A 108 -8.34 -1.22 0.34
CA LEU A 108 -7.35 -0.16 0.44
C LEU A 108 -5.97 -0.79 0.60
N ASP A 109 -5.24 -0.86 -0.52
CA ASP A 109 -3.91 -1.44 -0.57
C ASP A 109 -2.85 -0.45 -0.02
N ILE A 110 -2.43 -0.69 1.22
CA ILE A 110 -1.56 0.20 2.01
C ILE A 110 -0.39 -0.61 2.62
N PRO A 111 0.84 -0.49 2.08
CA PRO A 111 1.99 -1.26 2.55
C PRO A 111 2.35 -1.04 4.03
N LEU A 112 2.24 0.20 4.51
CA LEU A 112 2.61 0.62 5.87
C LEU A 112 1.38 0.86 6.77
N LEU A 113 0.32 0.07 6.56
CA LEU A 113 -0.98 0.27 7.19
C LEU A 113 -0.91 0.33 8.72
N PHE A 114 -0.18 -0.62 9.35
CA PHE A 114 -0.04 -0.67 10.80
C PHE A 114 0.99 0.33 11.33
N GLU A 115 2.06 0.55 10.57
CA GLU A 115 3.14 1.48 10.93
C GLU A 115 2.65 2.93 11.00
N THR A 116 1.67 3.29 10.17
CA THR A 116 1.06 4.62 10.12
C THR A 116 -0.22 4.74 10.96
N GLY A 117 -0.66 3.65 11.61
CA GLY A 117 -1.94 3.61 12.33
C GLY A 117 -3.19 3.67 11.43
N GLY A 118 -3.03 3.54 10.11
CA GLY A 118 -4.13 3.60 9.14
C GLY A 118 -5.17 2.48 9.31
N ASN A 119 -4.80 1.39 9.97
CA ASN A 119 -5.73 0.29 10.30
C ASN A 119 -6.94 0.76 11.13
N ALA A 120 -6.82 1.83 11.92
CA ALA A 120 -7.92 2.33 12.75
C ALA A 120 -9.11 2.90 11.95
N ALA A 121 -8.90 3.19 10.66
CA ALA A 121 -9.95 3.68 9.76
C ALA A 121 -10.57 2.55 8.92
N MET A 122 -10.15 1.30 9.10
CA MET A 122 -10.64 0.14 8.35
C MET A 122 -11.69 -0.62 9.18
N ASP A 123 -12.65 -1.23 8.50
CA ASP A 123 -13.62 -2.15 9.15
C ASP A 123 -13.00 -3.53 9.40
N ALA A 124 -12.05 -3.94 8.54
CA ALA A 124 -11.24 -5.14 8.71
C ALA A 124 -9.91 -5.01 7.98
N VAL A 125 -8.94 -5.86 8.33
CA VAL A 125 -7.61 -5.90 7.73
C VAL A 125 -7.26 -7.31 7.25
N VAL A 126 -6.71 -7.38 6.03
CA VAL A 126 -6.09 -8.56 5.43
C VAL A 126 -4.57 -8.35 5.39
N CYS A 127 -3.82 -9.25 6.01
CA CYS A 127 -2.38 -9.33 5.82
C CYS A 127 -2.03 -10.45 4.83
N VAL A 128 -1.28 -10.12 3.79
CA VAL A 128 -0.66 -11.12 2.91
C VAL A 128 0.69 -11.56 3.46
N THR A 129 0.99 -12.84 3.32
CA THR A 129 2.23 -13.41 3.90
C THR A 129 2.75 -14.61 3.11
N ILE A 130 4.05 -14.84 3.24
CA ILE A 130 4.77 -16.03 2.78
C ILE A 130 5.99 -16.21 3.71
N PRO A 131 6.57 -17.42 3.90
CA PRO A 131 7.77 -17.57 4.71
C PRO A 131 8.91 -16.63 4.30
N ASP A 132 9.61 -16.07 5.30
CA ASP A 132 10.65 -15.05 5.11
C ASP A 132 11.75 -15.46 4.10
N ALA A 133 12.13 -16.74 4.09
CA ALA A 133 13.10 -17.27 3.12
C ALA A 133 12.59 -17.13 1.68
N VAL A 134 11.32 -17.51 1.44
CA VAL A 134 10.68 -17.41 0.13
C VAL A 134 10.45 -15.94 -0.26
N GLN A 135 10.11 -15.08 0.70
CA GLN A 135 10.00 -13.63 0.49
C GLN A 135 11.33 -13.06 -0.02
N ARG A 136 12.43 -13.36 0.69
CA ARG A 136 13.78 -12.89 0.32
C ARG A 136 14.13 -13.35 -1.09
N ASP A 137 13.99 -14.64 -1.38
CA ASP A 137 14.31 -15.19 -2.70
C ASP A 137 13.49 -14.53 -3.82
N ARG A 138 12.18 -14.32 -3.59
CA ARG A 138 11.29 -13.64 -4.55
C ARG A 138 11.70 -12.20 -4.82
N VAL A 139 12.14 -11.46 -3.80
CA VAL A 139 12.54 -10.06 -3.97
C VAL A 139 13.87 -9.97 -4.72
N LEU A 140 14.86 -10.78 -4.33
CA LEU A 140 16.18 -10.76 -4.96
C LEU A 140 16.15 -11.27 -6.41
N ALA A 141 15.33 -12.28 -6.71
CA ALA A 141 15.18 -12.81 -8.06
C ALA A 141 14.64 -11.78 -9.08
N ARG A 142 14.02 -10.68 -8.63
CA ARG A 142 13.56 -9.59 -9.52
C ARG A 142 14.71 -8.78 -10.10
N GLY A 143 15.91 -8.82 -9.50
CA GLY A 143 17.08 -8.07 -9.96
C GLY A 143 16.96 -6.55 -9.79
N THR A 144 15.98 -6.05 -9.05
CA THR A 144 15.71 -4.60 -8.90
C THR A 144 16.34 -3.98 -7.66
N MET A 145 16.91 -4.78 -6.75
CA MET A 145 17.55 -4.28 -5.52
C MET A 145 18.59 -5.27 -4.99
N THR A 146 19.52 -4.75 -4.20
CA THR A 146 20.52 -5.55 -3.48
C THR A 146 19.94 -6.15 -2.20
N GLU A 147 20.62 -7.16 -1.65
CA GLU A 147 20.27 -7.72 -0.34
C GLU A 147 20.28 -6.68 0.78
N ALA A 148 21.31 -5.81 0.81
CA ALA A 148 21.38 -4.72 1.77
C ALA A 148 20.19 -3.75 1.66
N GLN A 149 19.71 -3.46 0.45
CA GLN A 149 18.51 -2.65 0.23
C GLN A 149 17.24 -3.35 0.71
N PHE A 150 17.11 -4.65 0.44
CA PHE A 150 15.99 -5.46 0.95
C PHE A 150 15.94 -5.45 2.47
N ASP A 151 17.07 -5.71 3.14
CA ASP A 151 17.14 -5.71 4.60
C ASP A 151 16.85 -4.32 5.18
N ALA A 152 17.35 -3.25 4.55
CA ALA A 152 17.06 -1.88 4.97
C ALA A 152 15.57 -1.52 4.84
N ILE A 153 14.88 -2.02 3.81
CA ILE A 153 13.42 -1.84 3.67
C ILE A 153 12.69 -2.68 4.72
N ARG A 154 13.05 -3.95 4.88
CA ARG A 154 12.42 -4.87 5.84
C ARG A 154 12.53 -4.34 7.27
N ALA A 155 13.67 -3.76 7.64
CA ALA A 155 13.93 -3.20 8.97
C ALA A 155 13.03 -2.00 9.32
N LYS A 156 12.46 -1.32 8.32
CA LYS A 156 11.52 -0.19 8.51
C LYS A 156 10.06 -0.64 8.59
N GLN A 157 9.78 -1.92 8.36
CA GLN A 157 8.44 -2.47 8.37
C GLN A 157 8.18 -3.23 9.67
N MET A 158 6.94 -3.19 10.13
CA MET A 158 6.50 -4.09 11.19
C MET A 158 6.69 -5.55 10.74
N PRO A 159 7.19 -6.46 11.60
CA PRO A 159 7.37 -7.85 11.26
C PRO A 159 6.09 -8.49 10.71
N ALA A 160 6.19 -9.28 9.64
CA ALA A 160 5.02 -9.87 8.98
C ALA A 160 4.18 -10.72 9.93
N LYS A 161 4.82 -11.47 10.84
CA LYS A 161 4.14 -12.25 11.88
C LYS A 161 3.28 -11.37 12.80
N GLU A 162 3.78 -10.19 13.15
CA GLU A 162 3.04 -9.23 13.97
C GLU A 162 1.87 -8.61 13.19
N LYS A 163 2.08 -8.23 11.91
CA LYS A 163 0.99 -7.78 11.04
C LYS A 163 -0.12 -8.83 10.93
N CYS A 164 0.25 -10.10 10.72
CA CYS A 164 -0.71 -11.20 10.65
C CYS A 164 -1.49 -11.37 11.96
N ALA A 165 -0.81 -11.32 13.11
CA ALA A 165 -1.45 -11.46 14.42
C ALA A 165 -2.44 -10.31 14.73
N ARG A 166 -2.25 -9.15 14.11
CA ARG A 166 -3.10 -7.96 14.27
C ARG A 166 -4.20 -7.84 13.20
N SER A 167 -4.25 -8.75 12.22
CA SER A 167 -5.18 -8.70 11.10
C SER A 167 -6.36 -9.65 11.31
N ASP A 168 -7.53 -9.28 10.81
CA ASP A 168 -8.73 -10.11 10.83
C ASP A 168 -8.60 -11.33 9.91
N TYR A 169 -7.87 -11.16 8.80
CA TYR A 169 -7.62 -12.21 7.83
C TYR A 169 -6.15 -12.29 7.45
N VAL A 170 -5.70 -13.51 7.12
CA VAL A 170 -4.37 -13.78 6.59
C VAL A 170 -4.50 -14.53 5.28
N ILE A 171 -3.79 -14.07 4.25
CA ILE A 171 -3.73 -14.74 2.94
C ILE A 171 -2.30 -15.21 2.70
N VAL A 172 -2.13 -16.52 2.58
CA VAL A 172 -0.85 -17.12 2.21
C VAL A 172 -0.67 -17.05 0.70
N THR A 173 0.44 -16.48 0.22
CA THR A 173 0.71 -16.25 -1.21
C THR A 173 1.71 -17.26 -1.79
N ASP A 174 1.62 -18.51 -1.38
CA ASP A 174 2.49 -19.61 -1.83
C ASP A 174 2.26 -19.95 -3.31
N THR A 175 1.00 -20.00 -3.73
CA THR A 175 0.56 -20.18 -5.11
C THR A 175 -0.56 -19.21 -5.46
N PRO A 176 -0.70 -18.81 -6.73
CA PRO A 176 -1.81 -17.95 -7.16
C PRO A 176 -3.20 -18.56 -6.89
N ASP A 177 -3.37 -19.87 -7.05
CA ASP A 177 -4.66 -20.52 -6.88
C ASP A 177 -5.08 -20.62 -5.41
N HIS A 178 -4.13 -20.89 -4.52
CA HIS A 178 -4.39 -20.88 -3.07
C HIS A 178 -4.70 -19.47 -2.57
N ALA A 179 -3.94 -18.46 -3.00
CA ALA A 179 -4.24 -17.05 -2.70
C ALA A 179 -5.66 -16.67 -3.19
N ARG A 180 -6.03 -17.05 -4.42
CA ARG A 180 -7.35 -16.77 -4.98
C ARG A 180 -8.48 -17.46 -4.21
N ALA A 181 -8.25 -18.69 -3.72
CA ALA A 181 -9.23 -19.38 -2.88
C ALA A 181 -9.47 -18.62 -1.56
N GLN A 182 -8.40 -18.23 -0.87
CA GLN A 182 -8.50 -17.47 0.38
C GLN A 182 -9.16 -16.09 0.16
N VAL A 183 -8.86 -15.39 -0.94
CA VAL A 183 -9.57 -14.14 -1.30
C VAL A 183 -11.08 -14.36 -1.38
N ARG A 184 -11.54 -15.43 -2.04
CA ARG A 184 -12.98 -15.74 -2.13
C ARG A 184 -13.58 -16.03 -0.76
N ASP A 185 -12.86 -16.73 0.11
CA ASP A 185 -13.33 -17.05 1.45
C ASP A 185 -13.47 -15.78 2.31
N VAL A 186 -12.49 -14.86 2.25
CA VAL A 186 -12.57 -13.55 2.94
C VAL A 186 -13.77 -12.73 2.44
N ILE A 187 -13.96 -12.64 1.12
CA ILE A 187 -15.09 -11.89 0.55
C ILE A 187 -16.43 -12.50 0.97
N ARG A 188 -16.53 -13.84 0.96
CA ARG A 188 -17.75 -14.54 1.38
C ARG A 188 -18.09 -14.23 2.83
N ASP A 189 -17.12 -14.34 3.73
CA ASP A 189 -17.30 -14.08 5.17
C ASP A 189 -17.70 -12.62 5.45
N ILE A 190 -17.04 -11.65 4.81
CA ILE A 190 -17.41 -10.23 4.93
C ILE A 190 -18.85 -9.99 4.44
N ARG A 191 -19.22 -10.54 3.28
CA ARG A 191 -20.57 -10.42 2.72
C ARG A 191 -21.62 -11.13 3.57
N GLU A 192 -21.26 -12.21 4.25
CA GLU A 192 -22.12 -12.89 5.21
C GLU A 192 -22.39 -12.01 6.43
N LYS A 193 -21.33 -11.46 7.03
CA LYS A 193 -21.44 -10.52 8.16
C LYS A 193 -22.28 -9.29 7.82
N LEU A 194 -22.13 -8.73 6.61
CA LEU A 194 -22.95 -7.61 6.13
C LEU A 194 -24.45 -7.91 6.01
N ARG A 195 -24.85 -9.15 5.73
CA ARG A 195 -26.28 -9.53 5.65
C ARG A 195 -26.94 -9.67 7.01
N HIS A 196 -26.15 -9.81 8.06
CA HIS A 196 -26.61 -10.04 9.43
C HIS A 196 -26.42 -8.82 10.35
N ALA A 197 -25.88 -7.72 9.82
CA ALA A 197 -25.75 -6.42 10.49
C ALA A 197 -26.95 -5.52 10.20
#